data_AF-A0A0Q4QIV3-F1
#
_entry.id   AF-A0A0Q4QIV3-F1
#
_cell.length_a   1.000
_cell.length_b   1.000
_cell.length_c   1.000
_cell.angle_alpha   90.00
_cell.angle_beta   90.00
_cell.angle_gamma   90.00
#
_symmetry.space_group_name_H-M   'P 1'
#
loop_
_entity.id
_entity.type
_entity.pdbx_description
1 polymer ?
#
loop_
_entity_poly.entity_id
_entity_poly.type
_entity_poly.pdbx_seq_one_letter_code
_entity_poly.pdbx_strand_id
1 'polypeptide(L)'
;MPRAKANSDDLAAIVARREALLAELARVDEQAKAAKEAARDAGRPVLLAALDRIKIAAIDKSDARMIAAALASHGGKAVAERLAELSNE
;
A
#
# COMPACT_ATOMS: atom_id res chain seq x y z
N MET A 1 -66.26 -17.12 -3.58
CA MET A 1 -65.21 -16.30 -4.22
C MET A 1 -63.87 -16.65 -3.57
N PRO A 2 -62.90 -17.25 -4.29
CA PRO A 2 -61.60 -17.55 -3.69
C PRO A 2 -60.83 -16.24 -3.53
N ARG A 3 -60.37 -15.93 -2.32
CA ARG A 3 -59.52 -14.78 -2.04
C ARG A 3 -58.15 -14.99 -2.69
N ALA A 4 -57.74 -14.04 -3.53
CA ALA A 4 -56.45 -14.03 -4.18
C ALA A 4 -55.32 -14.14 -3.12
N LYS A 5 -54.39 -15.06 -3.34
CA LYS A 5 -53.18 -15.22 -2.52
C LYS A 5 -52.33 -13.96 -2.63
N ALA A 6 -52.11 -13.29 -1.51
CA ALA A 6 -51.15 -12.19 -1.37
C ALA A 6 -49.73 -12.73 -1.57
N ASN A 7 -49.19 -12.59 -2.79
CA ASN A 7 -47.80 -12.90 -3.12
C ASN A 7 -46.92 -11.63 -3.17
N SER A 8 -47.41 -10.51 -2.60
CA SER A 8 -46.75 -9.19 -2.63
C SER A 8 -45.94 -8.85 -1.38
N ASP A 9 -46.00 -9.69 -0.35
CA ASP A 9 -45.61 -9.32 1.02
C ASP A 9 -44.10 -9.31 1.30
N ASP A 10 -43.21 -9.45 0.32
CA ASP A 10 -41.79 -9.41 0.69
C ASP A 10 -40.82 -8.80 -0.32
N LEU A 11 -41.27 -8.30 -1.48
CA LEU A 11 -40.33 -7.67 -2.41
C LEU A 11 -39.75 -6.38 -1.83
N ALA A 12 -40.58 -5.56 -1.19
CA ALA A 12 -40.13 -4.32 -0.55
C ALA A 12 -39.19 -4.58 0.63
N ALA A 13 -39.45 -5.60 1.45
CA ALA A 13 -38.58 -5.96 2.56
C ALA A 13 -37.26 -6.58 2.08
N ILE A 14 -37.28 -7.38 1.01
CA ILE A 14 -36.07 -7.90 0.37
C ILE A 14 -35.20 -6.77 -0.18
N VAL A 15 -35.80 -5.75 -0.82
CA VAL A 15 -35.08 -4.58 -1.32
C VAL A 15 -34.46 -3.78 -0.17
N ALA A 16 -35.22 -3.51 0.89
CA ALA A 16 -34.71 -2.81 2.07
C ALA A 16 -33.55 -3.57 2.74
N ARG A 17 -33.65 -4.90 2.83
CA ARG A 17 -32.59 -5.75 3.38
C ARG A 17 -31.35 -5.76 2.48
N ARG A 18 -31.53 -5.75 1.15
CA ARG A 18 -30.42 -5.62 0.20
C ARG A 18 -29.70 -4.28 0.35
N GLU A 19 -30.43 -3.19 0.50
CA GLU A 19 -29.85 -1.85 0.70
C GLU A 19 -29.08 -1.77 2.03
N ALA A 20 -29.63 -2.33 3.11
CA ALA A 20 -28.94 -2.42 4.40
C ALA A 20 -27.62 -3.21 4.30
N LEU A 21 -27.63 -4.35 3.60
CA LEU A 21 -26.43 -5.17 3.38
C LEU A 21 -25.39 -4.46 2.51
N LEU A 22 -25.81 -3.70 1.50
CA LEU A 22 -24.89 -2.90 0.69
C LEU A 22 -24.25 -1.77 1.50
N ALA A 23 -25.00 -1.13 2.39
CA ALA A 23 -24.47 -0.12 3.30
C ALA A 23 -23.47 -0.72 4.31
N GLU A 24 -23.74 -1.93 4.79
CA GLU A 24 -22.82 -2.66 5.67
C GLU A 24 -21.54 -3.07 4.92
N LEU A 25 -21.65 -3.56 3.70
CA LEU A 25 -20.51 -3.88 2.84
C LEU A 25 -19.61 -2.65 2.62
N ALA A 26 -20.22 -1.50 2.31
CA ALA A 26 -19.47 -0.25 2.12
C ALA A 26 -18.68 0.17 3.38
N ARG A 27 -19.21 -0.08 4.58
CA ARG A 27 -18.49 0.19 5.83
C ARG A 27 -17.30 -0.75 6.02
N VAL A 28 -17.46 -2.03 5.70
CA VAL A 28 -16.38 -3.01 5.78
C VAL A 28 -15.27 -2.69 4.76
N ASP A 29 -15.64 -2.27 3.56
CA ASP A 29 -14.67 -1.87 2.52
C ASP A 29 -13.82 -0.66 2.95
N GLU A 30 -14.43 0.35 3.58
CA GLU A 30 -13.70 1.50 4.13
C GLU A 30 -12.75 1.08 5.26
N GLN A 31 -13.16 0.18 6.15
CA GLN A 31 -12.27 -0.35 7.19
C GLN A 31 -11.10 -1.12 6.58
N ALA A 32 -11.34 -1.93 5.55
CA ALA A 32 -10.28 -2.65 4.85
C ALA A 32 -9.30 -1.71 4.15
N LYS A 33 -9.79 -0.60 3.58
CA LYS A 33 -8.95 0.44 2.98
C LYS A 33 -8.08 1.13 4.02
N ALA A 34 -8.66 1.56 5.13
CA ALA A 34 -7.91 2.18 6.23
C ALA A 34 -6.83 1.24 6.80
N ALA A 35 -7.15 -0.06 6.95
CA ALA A 35 -6.19 -1.06 7.40
C ALA A 35 -5.03 -1.26 6.39
N LYS A 36 -5.30 -1.24 5.09
CA LYS A 36 -4.27 -1.31 4.04
C LYS A 36 -3.35 -0.08 4.04
N GLU A 37 -3.91 1.11 4.23
CA GLU A 37 -3.15 2.36 4.32
C GLU A 37 -2.26 2.35 5.57
N ALA A 38 -2.81 1.96 6.73
CA ALA A 38 -2.05 1.80 7.96
C ALA A 38 -0.92 0.74 7.82
N ALA A 39 -1.17 -0.36 7.11
CA ALA A 39 -0.14 -1.37 6.84
C ALA A 39 0.96 -0.88 5.88
N ARG A 40 0.63 0.02 4.93
CA ARG A 40 1.64 0.67 4.08
C ARG A 40 2.49 1.66 4.86
N ASP A 41 1.90 2.37 5.80
CA ASP A 41 2.61 3.31 6.66
C ASP A 41 3.36 2.61 7.81
N ALA A 42 2.98 1.37 8.16
CA ALA A 42 3.68 0.53 9.10
C ALA A 42 5.10 0.21 8.58
N GLY A 43 6.08 0.94 9.11
CA GLY A 43 7.49 0.83 8.73
C GLY A 43 8.04 2.07 8.04
N ARG A 44 7.20 2.98 7.54
CA ARG A 44 7.66 4.26 6.97
C ARG A 44 8.37 5.13 8.01
N PRO A 45 7.87 5.32 9.26
CA PRO A 45 8.61 6.07 10.27
C PRO A 45 9.95 5.44 10.64
N VAL A 46 10.02 4.09 10.68
CA VAL A 46 11.25 3.36 10.97
C VAL A 46 12.27 3.51 9.84
N LEU A 47 11.82 3.44 8.59
CA LEU A 47 12.66 3.68 7.42
C LEU A 47 13.18 5.12 7.40
N LEU A 48 12.31 6.11 7.63
CA LEU A 48 12.72 7.52 7.69
C LEU A 48 13.73 7.75 8.83
N ALA A 49 13.48 7.21 10.02
CA ALA A 49 14.41 7.29 11.14
C ALA A 49 15.76 6.59 10.86
N ALA A 50 15.76 5.52 10.06
CA ALA A 50 16.99 4.87 9.61
C ALA A 50 17.74 5.73 8.59
N LEU A 51 17.03 6.36 7.64
CA LEU A 51 17.60 7.26 6.65
C LEU A 51 18.19 8.53 7.29
N ASP A 52 17.53 9.11 8.30
CA ASP A 52 18.04 10.29 9.04
C ASP A 52 19.38 10.04 9.75
N ARG A 53 19.66 8.79 10.13
CA ARG A 53 20.95 8.41 10.73
C ARG A 53 22.08 8.35 9.72
N ILE A 54 21.77 8.22 8.43
CA ILE A 54 22.75 8.14 7.36
C ILE A 54 23.07 9.57 6.90
N LYS A 55 24.21 10.10 7.35
CA LYS A 55 24.74 11.37 6.85
C LYS A 55 25.37 11.16 5.48
N ILE A 56 24.58 11.37 4.42
CA ILE A 56 25.10 11.39 3.05
C ILE A 56 25.75 12.75 2.82
N ALA A 57 27.05 12.78 2.49
CA ALA A 57 27.72 14.01 2.08
C ALA A 57 27.03 14.61 0.85
N ALA A 58 27.11 15.93 0.69
CA ALA A 58 26.61 16.58 -0.51
C ALA A 58 27.23 15.91 -1.75
N ILE A 59 26.38 15.45 -2.66
CA ILE A 59 26.77 14.78 -3.90
C ILE A 59 26.36 15.68 -5.07
N ASP A 60 27.22 15.77 -6.08
CA ASP A 60 26.85 16.49 -7.31
C ASP A 60 25.76 15.72 -8.06
N LYS A 61 24.93 16.45 -8.80
CA LYS A 61 23.90 15.87 -9.66
C LYS A 61 24.47 14.90 -10.70
N SER A 62 25.69 15.14 -11.20
CA SER A 62 26.39 14.20 -12.10
C SER A 62 26.63 12.86 -11.41
N ASP A 63 27.17 12.91 -10.20
CA ASP A 63 27.59 11.73 -9.46
C ASP A 63 26.37 10.93 -9.01
N ALA A 64 25.31 11.61 -8.57
CA ALA A 64 24.03 10.98 -8.24
C ALA A 64 23.44 10.22 -9.44
N ARG A 65 23.52 10.80 -10.65
CA ARG A 65 23.04 10.14 -11.89
C ARG A 65 23.89 8.93 -12.25
N MET A 66 25.21 9.03 -12.11
CA MET A 66 26.11 7.91 -12.38
C MET A 66 25.84 6.74 -11.44
N ILE A 67 25.67 7.00 -10.14
CA ILE A 67 25.30 5.97 -9.17
C ILE A 67 23.93 5.35 -9.52
N ALA A 68 22.93 6.16 -9.86
CA ALA A 68 21.63 5.66 -10.28
C ALA A 68 21.70 4.77 -11.53
N ALA A 69 22.50 5.14 -12.52
CA ALA A 69 22.72 4.33 -13.71
C ALA A 69 23.43 3.01 -13.38
N ALA A 70 24.43 3.01 -12.50
CA ALA A 70 25.12 1.80 -12.06
C ALA A 70 24.17 0.85 -11.32
N LEU A 71 23.32 1.38 -10.43
CA LEU A 71 22.29 0.61 -9.73
C LEU A 71 21.26 0.01 -10.70
N ALA A 72 20.86 0.75 -11.74
CA ALA A 72 19.92 0.27 -12.74
C ALA A 72 20.51 -0.85 -13.62
N SER A 73 21.79 -0.74 -14.00
CA SER A 73 22.46 -1.70 -14.86
C SER A 73 22.89 -2.99 -14.15
N HIS A 74 23.32 -2.88 -12.90
CA HIS A 74 23.96 -4.00 -12.18
C HIS A 74 23.17 -4.49 -10.97
N GLY A 75 22.12 -3.77 -10.56
CA GLY A 75 21.34 -4.05 -9.36
C GLY A 75 22.04 -3.61 -8.07
N GLY A 76 21.26 -3.25 -7.06
CA GLY A 76 21.79 -2.68 -5.82
C GLY A 76 22.73 -3.59 -5.05
N LYS A 77 22.49 -4.91 -5.07
CA LYS A 77 23.31 -5.89 -4.36
C LYS A 77 24.75 -5.94 -4.88
N ALA A 78 24.93 -6.04 -6.19
CA ALA A 78 26.25 -6.14 -6.81
C ALA A 78 27.07 -4.86 -6.62
N VAL A 79 26.41 -3.69 -6.71
CA VAL A 79 27.06 -2.40 -6.45
C VAL A 79 27.51 -2.29 -5.00
N ALA A 80 26.68 -2.71 -4.04
CA ALA A 80 27.04 -2.68 -2.61
C ALA A 80 28.21 -3.60 -2.27
N GLU A 81 28.23 -4.83 -2.82
CA GLU A 81 29.34 -5.77 -2.65
C GLU A 81 30.66 -5.18 -3.17
N ARG A 82 30.64 -4.57 -4.36
CA ARG A 82 31.85 -3.96 -4.95
C ARG A 82 32.35 -2.75 -4.15
N LEU A 83 31.45 -1.92 -3.62
CA LEU A 83 31.84 -0.79 -2.77
C LEU A 83 32.42 -1.25 -1.42
N ALA A 84 31.93 -2.36 -0.87
CA ALA A 84 32.45 -2.95 0.36
C ALA A 84 33.88 -3.49 0.17
N GLU A 85 34.18 -4.09 -0.99
CA GLU A 85 35.55 -4.50 -1.36
C GLU A 85 36.51 -3.32 -1.41
N LEU A 86 36.12 -2.22 -2.07
CA LEU A 86 36.94 -1.01 -2.21
C LEU A 86 37.18 -0.26 -0.90
N SER A 87 36.32 -0.46 0.10
CA SER A 87 36.41 0.20 1.41
C SER A 87 37.29 -0.57 2.42
N ASN A 88 37.69 -1.80 2.07
CA ASN A 88 38.54 -2.67 2.90
C ASN A 88 40.01 -2.74 2.43
N GLU A 89 40.38 -1.95 1.41
CA GLU A 89 41.78 -1.66 1.03
C GLU A 89 42.27 -0.38 1.72
#